data_AF-A0A2M9QBE5-F1
#
_entry.id   AF-A0A2M9QBE5-F1
#
_cell.length_a   1.000
_cell.length_b   1.000
_cell.length_c   1.000
_cell.angle_alpha   90.00
_cell.angle_beta   90.00
_cell.angle_gamma   90.00
#
_symmetry.space_group_name_H-M   'P 1'
#
loop_
_entity.id
_entity.type
_entity.pdbx_description
1 polymer ?
#
loop_
_entity_poly.entity_id
_entity_poly.type
_entity_poly.pdbx_seq_one_letter_code
_entity_poly.pdbx_strand_id
1 'polypeptide(L)' 'LVFAGHAHGGQVRIPGFGGLFARGQGVLPKYTAGVFEEGTTTMAVSRGLGNSTVPIRIFNPPEIVVMELTSLSRSLPPQ' A
#
# COMPACT_ATOMS: atom_id res chain seq x y z
N LEU A 1 7.09 8.50 8.04
CA LEU A 1 6.79 7.20 7.40
C LEU A 1 5.53 6.63 8.03
N VAL A 2 4.56 6.21 7.21
CA VAL A 2 3.28 5.63 7.63
C VAL A 2 3.09 4.30 6.90
N PHE A 3 2.60 3.29 7.62
CA PHE A 3 2.16 2.02 7.04
C PHE A 3 0.65 1.91 7.17
N ALA A 4 -0.03 1.64 6.06
CA ALA A 4 -1.49 1.61 5.99
C ALA A 4 -2.02 0.39 5.23
N GLY A 5 -3.29 0.10 5.44
CA GLY A 5 -4.01 -1.01 4.82
C GLY A 5 -5.49 -0.65 4.68
N HIS A 6 -6.39 -1.57 5.05
CA HIS A 6 -7.85 -1.40 5.07
C HIS A 6 -8.55 -1.30 3.71
N ALA A 7 -7.94 -0.70 2.69
CA ALA A 7 -8.56 -0.60 1.36
C ALA A 7 -8.61 -1.94 0.59
N HIS A 8 -7.87 -2.95 1.06
CA HIS A 8 -7.82 -4.31 0.48
C HIS A 8 -7.50 -4.29 -1.02
N GLY A 9 -6.67 -3.34 -1.50
CA GLY A 9 -6.36 -3.21 -2.92
C GLY A 9 -7.50 -2.72 -3.81
N GLY A 10 -8.65 -2.34 -3.25
CA GLY A 10 -9.82 -1.88 -4.00
C GLY A 10 -10.75 -3.00 -4.50
N GLN A 11 -10.68 -4.19 -3.89
CA GLN A 11 -11.43 -5.42 -4.20
C GLN A 11 -11.23 -5.95 -5.62
N VAL A 12 -11.69 -5.21 -6.63
CA VAL A 12 -11.48 -5.45 -8.06
C VAL A 12 -10.44 -4.47 -8.59
N ARG A 13 -9.40 -4.98 -9.24
CA ARG A 13 -8.36 -4.15 -9.84
C ARG A 13 -8.36 -4.29 -11.35
N ILE A 14 -8.19 -3.18 -12.06
CA ILE A 14 -7.89 -3.17 -13.48
C ILE A 14 -6.36 -3.09 -13.63
N PRO A 15 -5.71 -4.06 -14.33
CA PRO A 15 -4.28 -3.98 -14.61
C PRO A 15 -3.90 -2.63 -15.23
N GLY A 16 -2.89 -1.97 -14.67
CA GLY A 16 -2.42 -0.65 -15.12
C GLY A 16 -3.24 0.56 -14.66
N PHE A 17 -4.43 0.38 -14.09
CA PHE A 17 -5.27 1.50 -13.62
C PHE A 17 -5.44 1.53 -12.09
N GLY A 18 -5.71 0.38 -11.46
CA GLY A 18 -5.83 0.29 -10.00
C GLY A 18 -7.16 -0.28 -9.51
N GLY A 19 -7.45 -0.08 -8.22
CA GLY A 19 -8.64 -0.60 -7.54
C GLY A 19 -9.90 0.23 -7.82
N LEU A 20 -11.05 -0.43 -7.94
CA LEU A 20 -12.30 0.23 -8.32
C LEU A 20 -13.17 0.65 -7.14
N PHE A 21 -13.06 -0.03 -5.99
CA PHE A 21 -13.86 0.31 -4.82
C PHE A 21 -13.13 -0.01 -3.51
N ALA A 22 -13.09 0.94 -2.59
CA ALA A 22 -12.60 0.69 -1.23
C ALA A 22 -13.57 1.24 -0.19
N ARG A 23 -13.78 0.48 0.88
CA ARG A 23 -14.61 0.91 2.01
C ARG A 23 -14.02 2.19 2.62
N GLY A 24 -14.85 3.20 2.82
CA GLY A 24 -14.44 4.52 3.33
C GLY A 24 -13.92 5.50 2.27
N GLN A 25 -13.61 5.04 1.04
CA GLN A 25 -13.19 5.91 -0.08
C GLN A 25 -14.19 5.93 -1.23
N GLY A 26 -15.03 4.90 -1.36
CA GLY A 26 -16.00 4.80 -2.45
C GLY A 26 -15.40 4.27 -3.74
N VAL A 27 -15.95 4.73 -4.87
CA VAL A 27 -15.60 4.32 -6.24
C VAL A 27 -14.37 5.10 -6.73
N LEU A 28 -13.49 4.45 -7.50
CA LEU A 28 -12.19 4.98 -7.93
C LEU A 28 -11.34 5.54 -6.77
N PRO A 29 -11.11 4.74 -5.71
CA PRO A 29 -10.37 5.15 -4.52
C PRO A 29 -8.92 5.55 -4.82
N LYS A 30 -8.46 6.62 -4.17
CA LYS A 30 -7.10 7.15 -4.31
C LYS A 30 -6.04 6.24 -3.67
N TYR A 31 -6.30 5.73 -2.47
CA TYR A 31 -5.31 5.01 -1.66
C TYR A 31 -5.67 3.52 -1.58
N THR A 32 -5.17 2.72 -2.54
CA THR A 32 -5.45 1.26 -2.57
C THR A 32 -4.24 0.36 -2.48
N ALA A 33 -3.09 0.80 -3.00
CA ALA A 33 -1.83 0.07 -2.97
C ALA A 33 -0.68 1.02 -3.34
N GLY A 34 0.52 0.75 -2.82
CA GLY A 34 1.74 1.46 -3.22
C GLY A 34 2.16 2.57 -2.26
N VAL A 35 3.07 3.43 -2.71
CA VAL A 35 3.67 4.50 -1.91
C VAL A 35 3.10 5.84 -2.35
N PHE A 36 2.73 6.66 -1.36
CA PHE A 36 2.16 7.98 -1.53
C PHE A 36 2.96 8.99 -0.71
N GLU A 37 3.16 10.18 -1.26
CA GLU A 37 3.88 11.27 -0.59
C GLU A 37 2.94 12.44 -0.34
N GLU A 38 3.02 12.99 0.87
CA GLU A 38 2.32 14.21 1.28
C GLU A 38 3.23 15.03 2.20
N GLY A 39 3.76 16.14 1.68
CA GLY A 39 4.76 16.94 2.37
C GLY A 39 6.01 16.11 2.70
N THR A 40 6.38 16.05 3.98
CA THR A 40 7.50 15.23 4.49
C THR A 40 7.08 13.82 4.89
N THR A 41 5.83 13.43 4.64
CA THR A 41 5.29 12.12 5.02
C THR A 41 5.19 11.20 3.81
N THR A 42 5.89 10.08 3.88
CA THR A 42 5.71 8.94 2.98
C THR A 42 4.77 7.92 3.63
N MET A 43 3.72 7.50 2.92
CA MET A 43 2.78 6.46 3.31
C MET A 43 2.86 5.27 2.36
N ALA A 44 3.03 4.08 2.89
CA ALA A 44 2.96 2.84 2.13
C ALA A 44 1.67 2.08 2.46
N VAL A 45 0.86 1.83 1.43
CA VAL A 45 -0.42 1.14 1.53
C VAL A 45 -0.25 -0.27 0.98
N SER A 46 -0.43 -1.28 1.84
CA SER A 46 -0.47 -2.68 1.43
C SER A 46 -1.88 -3.10 1.02
N ARG A 47 -1.98 -4.00 0.04
CA ARG A 47 -3.24 -4.68 -0.32
C ARG A 47 -3.67 -5.73 0.71
N GLY A 48 -2.78 -6.09 1.64
CA GLY A 48 -3.02 -7.02 2.74
C GLY A 48 -3.17 -8.48 2.31
N LEU A 49 -3.08 -9.37 3.30
CA LEU A 49 -3.22 -10.82 3.14
C LEU A 49 -4.68 -11.30 3.24
N GLY A 50 -5.45 -10.68 4.14
CA GLY A 50 -6.80 -11.11 4.48
C GLY A 50 -7.86 -10.65 3.49
N ASN A 51 -8.99 -11.35 3.49
CA ASN A 51 -10.19 -10.94 2.78
C ASN A 51 -11.02 -9.92 3.59
N SER A 52 -11.89 -9.17 2.93
CA SER A 52 -12.89 -8.34 3.63
C SER A 52 -14.11 -9.17 4.02
N THR A 53 -15.08 -8.56 4.70
CA THR A 53 -16.41 -9.15 4.92
C THR A 53 -17.02 -9.72 3.64
N VAL A 54 -16.73 -9.09 2.49
CA VAL A 54 -16.96 -9.66 1.16
C VAL A 54 -15.64 -10.21 0.62
N PRO A 55 -15.48 -11.54 0.48
CA PRO A 55 -14.19 -12.14 0.16
C PRO A 55 -13.89 -12.16 -1.35
N ILE A 56 -14.12 -11.04 -2.04
CA ILE A 56 -13.92 -10.92 -3.50
C ILE A 56 -12.61 -10.18 -3.76
N ARG A 57 -11.69 -10.86 -4.47
CA ARG A 57 -10.46 -10.29 -5.02
C ARG A 57 -10.37 -10.67 -6.49
N ILE A 58 -10.52 -9.69 -7.39
CA ILE A 58 -10.44 -9.89 -8.84
C ILE A 58 -9.23 -9.11 -9.35
N PHE A 59 -8.28 -9.81 -9.98
CA PHE A 59 -6.96 -9.27 -10.37
C PHE A 59 -6.21 -8.54 -9.23
N ASN A 60 -6.50 -8.94 -7.99
CA ASN A 60 -6.00 -8.29 -6.77
C ASN A 60 -5.39 -9.32 -5.81
N PRO A 61 -4.23 -9.92 -6.15
CA PRO A 61 -3.62 -10.95 -5.32
C PRO A 61 -3.27 -10.41 -3.91
N PRO A 62 -3.28 -11.25 -2.86
CA PRO A 62 -2.73 -10.88 -1.55
C PRO A 62 -1.32 -10.29 -1.64
N GLU A 63 -0.97 -9.42 -0.70
CA GLU A 63 0.31 -8.72 -0.72
C GLU A 63 0.89 -8.60 0.69
N ILE A 64 2.21 -8.78 0.78
CA ILE A 64 3.03 -8.41 1.93
C ILE A 64 4.03 -7.37 1.45
N VAL A 65 4.15 -6.27 2.19
CA VAL A 65 5.18 -5.27 1.97
C VAL A 65 6.27 -5.51 3.01
N VAL A 66 7.51 -5.70 2.55
CA VAL A 66 8.69 -5.81 3.42
C VAL A 66 9.47 -4.51 3.28
N MET A 67 9.78 -3.89 4.42
CA MET A 67 10.64 -2.70 4.48
C MET A 67 11.71 -2.89 5.52
N GLU A 68 12.90 -2.40 5.19
CA GLU A 68 14.03 -2.33 6.09
C GLU A 68 14.25 -0.87 6.50
N LEU A 69 14.27 -0.62 7.81
CA LEU A 69 14.62 0.69 8.35
C LEU A 69 16.10 0.69 8.71
N THR A 70 16.89 1.46 7.95
CA THR A 70 18.33 1.63 8.18
C THR A 70 18.60 2.94 8.90
N SER A 71 19.57 2.96 9.82
CA SER A 71 20.14 4.23 10.29
C SER A 71 21.06 4.80 9.22
N LEU A 72 21.19 6.13 9.17
CA LEU A 72 22.27 6.77 8.42
C LEU A 72 23.57 6.50 9.19
N SER A 73 24.28 5.42 8.87
CA SER A 73 25.66 5.29 9.33
C SER A 73 26.49 6.33 8.59
N ARG A 74 26.95 7.37 9.29
CA ARG A 74 27.99 8.24 8.74
C ARG A 74 29.22 7.36 8.59
N SER A 75 29.55 6.94 7.38
CA SER A 75 30.83 6.30 7.10
C SER A 75 31.91 7.32 7.47
N LEU A 76 32.61 7.12 8.58
CA LEU A 76 33.88 7.78 8.78
C LEU A 76 34.80 7.30 7.63
N PRO A 77 35.53 8.21 6.96
CA PRO A 77 36.49 7.79 5.95
C PRO A 77 37.50 6.82 6.57
N PRO A 78 37.96 5.80 5.83
CA PRO A 78 39.00 4.89 6.32
C PRO A 78 40.26 5.69 6.64
N GLN A 79 40.88 5.38 7.78
CA GLN A 79 42.22 5.88 8.15
C GLN A 79 43.29 5.16 7.34
#